data_AF-A0A6N6TDE4-F1
#
_entry.id   AF-A0A6N6TDE4-F1
#
_cell.length_a   1.000
_cell.length_b   1.000
_cell.length_c   1.000
_cell.angle_alpha   90.00
_cell.angle_beta   90.00
_cell.angle_gamma   90.00
#
_symmetry.space_group_name_H-M   'P 1'
#
loop_
_entity.id
_entity.type
_entity.pdbx_description
1 polymer ?
#
loop_
_entity_poly.entity_id
_entity_poly.type
_entity_poly.pdbx_seq_one_letter_code
_entity_poly.pdbx_strand_id
1 'polypeptide(L)'
;MEFPLNPPARRPASARDGAGSKTSGANRRLAFWWRHGLAILAMLLLVGASRGGGAWAAEFDEYAVKAAYLYNFAKFVEWPPGAFADAAAPLWVCIAGDDPFGDALAALSGKTVASHPVAVRHMPATTGLEPCHIVFVSRTEQGRFKAVLAQLARLPILTVSDIGDFARAGGMIGLIEADQRIRFDINLAVARQANLKLSSHLLKLATLVE
;
A
#
# COMPACT_ATOMS: atom_id res chain seq x y z
N MET A 1 -8.61 83.01 -47.74
CA MET A 1 -7.68 81.89 -48.03
C MET A 1 -8.49 80.83 -48.75
N GLU A 2 -8.01 80.51 -49.96
CA GLU A 2 -8.19 79.27 -50.74
C GLU A 2 -9.59 78.79 -51.17
N PHE A 3 -9.92 79.21 -52.41
CA PHE A 3 -10.45 78.47 -53.57
C PHE A 3 -10.20 76.92 -53.62
N PRO A 4 -10.78 76.13 -54.57
CA PRO A 4 -12.20 75.95 -54.94
C PRO A 4 -12.51 74.53 -55.57
N LEU A 5 -13.68 74.39 -56.21
CA LEU A 5 -14.03 73.53 -57.39
C LEU A 5 -14.17 71.97 -57.30
N ASN A 6 -15.44 71.55 -57.36
CA ASN A 6 -16.15 70.42 -58.04
C ASN A 6 -15.44 69.72 -59.26
N PRO A 7 -16.07 68.74 -59.99
CA PRO A 7 -16.67 67.39 -59.76
C PRO A 7 -15.97 66.35 -60.72
N PRO A 8 -16.57 65.37 -61.47
CA PRO A 8 -17.86 64.63 -61.44
C PRO A 8 -17.77 63.08 -61.67
N ALA A 9 -18.96 62.47 -61.83
CA ALA A 9 -19.27 61.30 -62.69
C ALA A 9 -18.90 59.90 -62.15
N ARG A 10 -19.62 58.79 -62.41
CA ARG A 10 -20.62 58.46 -63.42
C ARG A 10 -21.42 57.19 -62.96
N ARG A 11 -22.65 57.08 -63.47
CA ARG A 11 -23.63 55.96 -63.40
C ARG A 11 -23.11 54.70 -64.19
N PRO A 12 -23.90 53.64 -64.53
CA PRO A 12 -25.26 53.23 -64.13
C PRO A 12 -25.47 51.70 -63.87
N ALA A 13 -26.62 51.41 -63.25
CA ALA A 13 -27.72 50.49 -63.60
C ALA A 13 -27.51 49.11 -64.30
N SER A 14 -28.54 48.30 -64.03
CA SER A 14 -29.14 47.25 -64.87
C SER A 14 -28.60 45.85 -64.59
N ALA A 15 -29.39 44.79 -64.53
CA ALA A 15 -30.83 44.53 -64.40
C ALA A 15 -30.95 42.98 -64.43
N ARG A 16 -32.14 42.47 -64.08
CA ARG A 16 -32.70 41.18 -64.51
C ARG A 16 -32.05 39.91 -63.95
N ASP A 17 -32.72 38.78 -63.88
CA ASP A 17 -34.13 38.33 -63.79
C ASP A 17 -33.98 36.80 -63.95
N GLY A 18 -34.92 36.04 -63.40
CA GLY A 18 -35.23 34.68 -63.88
C GLY A 18 -34.30 33.60 -63.33
N ALA A 19 -34.73 32.79 -62.37
CA ALA A 19 -35.68 31.67 -62.54
C ALA A 19 -35.13 30.52 -63.38
N GLY A 20 -35.18 29.30 -62.84
CA GLY A 20 -35.22 28.08 -63.64
C GLY A 20 -34.23 26.99 -63.26
N SER A 21 -34.63 26.19 -62.27
CA SER A 21 -34.51 24.72 -62.20
C SER A 21 -33.56 23.99 -63.17
N LYS A 22 -32.70 23.11 -62.62
CA LYS A 22 -32.89 21.63 -62.67
C LYS A 22 -31.62 20.88 -62.27
N THR A 23 -31.81 19.95 -61.33
CA THR A 23 -31.24 18.59 -61.26
C THR A 23 -29.74 18.39 -61.49
N SER A 24 -29.05 17.90 -60.45
CA SER A 24 -28.35 16.60 -60.46
C SER A 24 -27.27 16.56 -59.36
N GLY A 25 -27.24 15.48 -58.58
CA GLY A 25 -26.00 15.06 -57.90
C GLY A 25 -25.93 15.19 -56.38
N ALA A 26 -27.02 15.47 -55.67
CA ALA A 26 -27.08 15.19 -54.23
C ALA A 26 -27.29 13.67 -54.07
N ASN A 27 -26.25 12.93 -53.66
CA ASN A 27 -26.36 11.77 -52.74
C ASN A 27 -25.14 10.85 -52.61
N ARG A 28 -23.96 11.14 -53.18
CA ARG A 28 -22.83 10.18 -53.09
C ARG A 28 -21.68 10.55 -52.14
N ARG A 29 -21.71 11.70 -51.46
CA ARG A 29 -20.56 12.14 -50.64
C ARG A 29 -20.81 12.28 -49.14
N LEU A 30 -22.07 12.23 -48.67
CA LEU A 30 -22.39 12.43 -47.25
C LEU A 30 -22.54 11.13 -46.44
N ALA A 31 -22.62 9.96 -47.08
CA ALA A 31 -22.88 8.68 -46.41
C ALA A 31 -21.62 7.98 -45.85
N PHE A 32 -20.42 8.53 -46.08
CA PHE A 32 -19.18 7.87 -45.64
C PHE A 32 -18.65 8.40 -44.30
N TRP A 33 -19.01 9.62 -43.91
CA TRP A 33 -18.52 10.25 -42.67
C TRP A 33 -19.37 9.98 -41.43
N TRP A 34 -20.46 9.22 -41.54
CA TRP A 34 -21.34 8.93 -40.39
C TRP A 34 -21.23 7.50 -39.84
N ARG A 35 -20.63 6.57 -40.59
CA ARG A 35 -20.41 5.18 -40.14
C ARG A 35 -19.10 4.99 -39.37
N HIS A 36 -18.13 5.88 -39.55
CA HIS A 36 -16.81 5.78 -38.90
C HIS A 36 -16.70 6.56 -37.57
N GLY A 37 -17.61 7.50 -37.28
CA GLY A 37 -17.62 8.23 -36.01
C GLY A 37 -18.12 7.42 -34.82
N LEU A 38 -19.13 6.55 -35.02
CA LEU A 38 -19.70 5.72 -33.95
C LEU A 38 -18.79 4.55 -33.53
N ALA A 39 -18.03 3.98 -34.47
CA ALA A 39 -17.16 2.83 -34.20
C ALA A 39 -15.91 3.22 -33.38
N ILE A 40 -15.39 4.44 -33.56
CA ILE A 40 -14.22 4.94 -32.82
C ILE A 40 -14.60 5.30 -31.37
N LEU A 41 -15.83 5.79 -31.14
CA LEU A 41 -16.31 6.10 -29.79
C LEU A 41 -16.59 4.83 -28.95
N ALA A 42 -17.08 3.75 -29.58
CA ALA A 42 -17.30 2.46 -28.90
C ALA A 42 -15.98 1.75 -28.55
N MET A 43 -14.95 1.89 -29.38
CA MET A 43 -13.62 1.30 -29.11
C MET A 43 -12.84 2.07 -28.03
N LEU A 44 -13.08 3.39 -27.89
CA LEU A 44 -12.55 4.19 -26.79
C LEU A 44 -13.24 3.95 -25.44
N LEU A 45 -14.49 3.48 -25.43
CA LEU A 45 -15.22 3.11 -24.20
C LEU A 45 -14.85 1.71 -23.67
N LEU A 46 -14.39 0.79 -24.53
CA LEU A 46 -13.97 -0.56 -24.12
C LEU A 46 -12.54 -0.63 -23.53
N VAL A 47 -11.68 0.35 -23.82
CA VAL A 47 -10.32 0.43 -23.25
C VAL A 47 -10.30 1.10 -21.85
N GLY A 48 -11.40 1.73 -21.44
CA GLY A 48 -11.51 2.38 -20.12
C GLY A 48 -11.79 1.43 -18.95
N ALA A 49 -12.21 0.18 -19.20
CA ALA A 49 -12.76 -0.71 -18.17
C ALA A 49 -11.75 -1.66 -17.49
N SER A 50 -10.46 -1.64 -17.85
CA SER A 50 -9.48 -2.61 -17.35
C SER A 50 -8.55 -2.12 -16.22
N ARG A 51 -8.84 -0.98 -15.57
CA ARG A 51 -8.06 -0.47 -14.42
C ARG A 51 -8.45 -1.13 -13.07
N GLY A 52 -8.52 -2.46 -13.03
CA GLY A 52 -8.92 -3.24 -11.84
C GLY A 52 -7.79 -3.91 -11.06
N GLY A 53 -6.52 -3.51 -11.23
CA GLY A 53 -5.36 -4.26 -10.70
C GLY A 53 -4.60 -3.66 -9.51
N GLY A 54 -5.04 -2.53 -8.94
CA GLY A 54 -4.21 -1.77 -7.98
C GLY A 54 -4.19 -2.29 -6.54
N ALA A 55 -5.24 -2.99 -6.09
CA ALA A 55 -5.39 -3.33 -4.68
C ALA A 55 -4.32 -4.33 -4.19
N TRP A 56 -4.06 -5.37 -4.98
CA TRP A 56 -3.10 -6.42 -4.61
C TRP A 56 -1.67 -5.90 -4.61
N ALA A 57 -1.28 -5.12 -5.63
CA ALA A 57 0.06 -4.55 -5.70
C ALA A 57 0.35 -3.59 -4.54
N ALA A 58 -0.62 -2.74 -4.18
CA ALA A 58 -0.47 -1.83 -3.03
C ALA A 58 -0.39 -2.58 -1.70
N GLU A 59 -1.18 -3.65 -1.52
CA GLU A 59 -1.13 -4.50 -0.33
C GLU A 59 0.21 -5.24 -0.20
N PHE A 60 0.76 -5.78 -1.31
CA PHE A 60 2.09 -6.37 -1.32
C PHE A 60 3.20 -5.36 -0.96
N ASP A 61 3.13 -4.14 -1.51
CA ASP A 61 4.09 -3.07 -1.18
C ASP A 61 4.01 -2.70 0.31
N GLU A 62 2.81 -2.64 0.88
CA GLU A 62 2.59 -2.37 2.29
C GLU A 62 3.22 -3.45 3.19
N TYR A 63 2.98 -4.73 2.89
CA TYR A 63 3.59 -5.82 3.67
C TYR A 63 5.11 -5.89 3.50
N ALA A 64 5.66 -5.49 2.35
CA ALA A 64 7.10 -5.34 2.18
C ALA A 64 7.69 -4.29 3.14
N VAL A 65 6.99 -3.17 3.32
CA VAL A 65 7.35 -2.15 4.32
C VAL A 65 7.23 -2.70 5.73
N LYS A 66 6.15 -3.42 6.06
CA LYS A 66 5.96 -4.06 7.38
C LYS A 66 7.05 -5.09 7.70
N ALA A 67 7.50 -5.88 6.71
CA ALA A 67 8.62 -6.81 6.88
C ALA A 67 9.92 -6.06 7.23
N ALA A 68 10.19 -4.92 6.59
CA ALA A 68 11.33 -4.07 6.94
C ALA A 68 11.23 -3.54 8.38
N TYR A 69 10.03 -3.20 8.86
CA TYR A 69 9.82 -2.84 10.26
C TYR A 69 10.14 -3.97 11.23
N LEU A 70 9.74 -5.22 10.96
CA LEU A 70 10.07 -6.37 11.81
C LEU A 70 11.59 -6.49 12.00
N TYR A 71 12.35 -6.39 10.91
CA TYR A 71 13.81 -6.39 10.96
C TYR A 71 14.39 -5.20 11.73
N ASN A 72 13.82 -4.01 11.54
CA ASN A 72 14.27 -2.82 12.25
C ASN A 72 13.99 -2.91 13.75
N PHE A 73 12.82 -3.40 14.16
CA PHE A 73 12.51 -3.61 15.58
C PHE A 73 13.50 -4.57 16.23
N ALA A 74 13.88 -5.64 15.53
CA ALA A 74 14.89 -6.57 16.01
C ALA A 74 16.21 -5.89 16.39
N LYS A 75 16.62 -4.85 15.67
CA LYS A 75 17.84 -4.08 15.97
C LYS A 75 17.73 -3.18 17.20
N PHE A 76 16.51 -2.90 17.65
CA PHE A 76 16.23 -1.93 18.71
C PHE A 76 15.60 -2.56 19.95
N VAL A 77 15.55 -3.89 20.01
CA VAL A 77 15.12 -4.66 21.16
C VAL A 77 16.30 -5.45 21.70
N GLU A 78 16.51 -5.39 23.01
CA GLU A 78 17.43 -6.26 23.71
C GLU A 78 16.64 -7.37 24.41
N TRP A 79 16.99 -8.60 24.10
CA TRP A 79 16.46 -9.79 24.74
C TRP A 79 17.24 -10.14 26.02
N PRO A 80 16.60 -10.76 27.02
CA PRO A 80 17.27 -11.18 28.24
C PRO A 80 18.25 -12.35 28.00
N PRO A 81 19.19 -12.59 28.94
CA PRO A 81 20.01 -13.79 28.93
C PRO A 81 19.15 -15.06 28.87
N GLY A 82 19.55 -16.04 28.05
CA GLY A 82 18.81 -17.30 27.86
C GLY A 82 17.67 -17.24 26.85
N ALA A 83 17.40 -16.09 26.22
CA ALA A 83 16.48 -16.01 25.08
C ALA A 83 17.01 -16.76 23.86
N PHE A 84 18.33 -16.69 23.65
CA PHE A 84 19.04 -17.43 22.60
C PHE A 84 19.73 -18.65 23.17
N ALA A 85 19.77 -19.73 22.39
CA ALA A 85 20.47 -20.96 22.78
C ALA A 85 22.00 -20.77 22.88
N ASP A 86 22.56 -19.97 21.98
CA ASP A 86 23.98 -19.61 21.93
C ASP A 86 24.19 -18.28 21.17
N ALA A 87 25.44 -17.81 21.06
CA ALA A 87 25.78 -16.52 20.47
C ALA A 87 25.56 -16.43 18.95
N ALA A 88 25.47 -17.55 18.25
CA ALA A 88 25.24 -17.65 16.81
C ALA A 88 23.85 -18.19 16.46
N ALA A 89 23.03 -18.53 17.47
CA ALA A 89 21.68 -19.04 17.28
C ALA A 89 20.83 -18.05 16.47
N PRO A 90 19.94 -18.51 15.58
CA PRO A 90 19.12 -17.61 14.78
C PRO A 90 18.14 -16.76 15.62
N LEU A 91 17.93 -15.52 15.18
CA LEU A 91 16.78 -14.72 15.60
C LEU A 91 15.58 -15.14 14.75
N TRP A 92 14.70 -15.93 15.38
CA TRP A 92 13.49 -16.44 14.75
C TRP A 92 12.38 -15.39 14.72
N VAL A 93 11.93 -15.06 13.51
CA VAL A 93 10.69 -14.34 13.23
C VAL A 93 9.62 -15.36 12.86
N CYS A 94 8.60 -15.43 13.70
CA CYS A 94 7.53 -16.41 13.61
C CYS A 94 6.23 -15.74 13.14
N ILE A 95 5.47 -16.40 12.28
CA ILE A 95 4.16 -15.92 11.80
C ILE A 95 3.06 -16.76 12.43
N ALA A 96 2.14 -16.11 13.15
CA ALA A 96 0.92 -16.73 13.65
C ALA A 96 -0.24 -16.38 12.70
N GLY A 97 -0.84 -17.40 12.09
CA GLY A 97 -1.87 -17.26 11.05
C GLY A 97 -1.29 -17.33 9.64
N ASP A 98 -2.07 -16.89 8.66
CA ASP A 98 -1.64 -16.85 7.26
C ASP A 98 -0.54 -15.81 7.07
N ASP A 99 0.39 -16.09 6.15
CA ASP A 99 1.50 -15.21 5.83
C ASP A 99 1.14 -14.20 4.74
N PRO A 100 1.00 -12.90 5.09
CA PRO A 100 0.69 -11.87 4.11
C PRO A 100 1.93 -11.29 3.41
N PHE A 101 3.14 -11.67 3.83
CA PHE A 101 4.37 -11.04 3.36
C PHE A 101 4.86 -11.58 2.03
N GLY A 102 4.41 -12.77 1.62
CA GLY A 102 4.93 -13.45 0.44
C GLY A 102 6.46 -13.51 0.47
N ASP A 103 7.10 -13.06 -0.61
CA ASP A 103 8.57 -13.09 -0.73
C ASP A 103 9.28 -12.00 0.11
N ALA A 104 8.57 -11.04 0.71
CA ALA A 104 9.19 -9.94 1.43
C ALA A 104 9.98 -10.39 2.66
N LEU A 105 9.54 -11.45 3.33
CA LEU A 105 10.28 -12.04 4.46
C LEU A 105 11.53 -12.82 4.00
N ALA A 106 11.54 -13.35 2.78
CA ALA A 106 12.73 -13.98 2.21
C ALA A 106 13.88 -12.96 2.08
N ALA A 107 13.58 -11.69 1.80
CA ALA A 107 14.56 -10.60 1.78
C ALA A 107 15.15 -10.25 3.16
N LEU A 108 14.60 -10.80 4.26
CA LEU A 108 15.19 -10.71 5.59
C LEU A 108 16.14 -11.87 5.89
N SER A 109 15.97 -13.00 5.21
CA SER A 109 16.79 -14.20 5.41
C SER A 109 18.25 -13.91 5.09
N GLY A 110 19.16 -14.27 6.01
CA GLY A 110 20.60 -14.03 5.86
C GLY A 110 21.08 -12.65 6.31
N LYS A 111 20.17 -11.72 6.67
CA LYS A 111 20.57 -10.52 7.43
C LYS A 111 20.90 -10.91 8.86
N THR A 112 21.75 -10.12 9.51
CA THR A 112 22.12 -10.32 10.91
C THR A 112 21.63 -9.17 11.77
N VAL A 113 21.22 -9.51 12.99
CA VAL A 113 20.95 -8.57 14.06
C VAL A 113 21.94 -8.88 15.17
N ALA A 114 22.86 -7.95 15.43
CA ALA A 114 24.09 -8.23 16.18
C ALA A 114 24.83 -9.45 15.58
N SER A 115 24.94 -10.55 16.33
CA SER A 115 25.56 -11.81 15.89
C SER A 115 24.55 -12.87 15.42
N HIS A 116 23.25 -12.60 15.51
CA HIS A 116 22.20 -13.58 15.22
C HIS A 116 21.71 -13.46 13.77
N PRO A 117 21.81 -14.52 12.94
CA PRO A 117 21.19 -14.53 11.62
C PRO A 117 19.68 -14.54 11.77
N VAL A 118 18.98 -13.78 10.93
CA VAL A 118 17.52 -13.73 10.92
C VAL A 118 16.99 -14.92 10.12
N ALA A 119 16.07 -15.67 10.73
CA ALA A 119 15.38 -16.78 10.12
C ALA A 119 13.87 -16.64 10.34
N VAL A 120 13.08 -17.12 9.38
CA VAL A 120 11.62 -16.96 9.36
C VAL A 120 10.96 -18.33 9.37
N ARG A 121 9.85 -18.48 10.10
CA ARG A 121 8.97 -19.65 9.99
C ARG A 121 7.52 -19.34 10.36
N HIS A 122 6.63 -20.27 10.04
CA HIS A 122 5.23 -20.24 10.50
C HIS A 122 5.11 -20.97 11.84
N MET A 123 4.27 -20.46 12.74
CA MET A 123 3.91 -21.17 13.96
C MET A 123 2.90 -22.26 13.65
N PRO A 124 3.17 -23.52 14.01
CA PRO A 124 2.17 -24.56 13.92
C PRO A 124 1.03 -24.28 14.90
N ALA A 125 -0.21 -24.57 14.48
CA ALA A 125 -1.42 -24.34 15.29
C ALA A 125 -1.49 -25.18 16.58
N THR A 126 -0.66 -26.23 16.70
CA THR A 126 -0.82 -27.31 17.68
C THR A 126 0.46 -27.72 18.41
N THR A 127 1.61 -27.12 18.12
CA THR A 127 2.88 -27.56 18.70
C THR A 127 3.50 -26.46 19.56
N GLY A 128 4.12 -26.90 20.67
CA GLY A 128 4.78 -26.05 21.65
C GLY A 128 5.68 -25.01 21.00
N LEU A 129 5.78 -23.85 21.66
CA LEU A 129 6.48 -22.68 21.17
C LEU A 129 7.96 -23.02 20.94
N GLU A 130 8.26 -23.52 19.75
CA GLU A 130 9.62 -23.55 19.24
C GLU A 130 10.22 -22.15 19.39
N PRO A 131 11.56 -22.01 19.50
CA PRO A 131 12.17 -20.73 19.86
C PRO A 131 11.77 -19.63 18.88
N CYS A 132 10.95 -18.67 19.31
CA CYS A 132 10.57 -17.48 18.55
C CYS A 132 11.10 -16.27 19.32
N HIS A 133 11.64 -15.28 18.63
CA HIS A 133 12.09 -14.02 19.26
C HIS A 133 11.15 -12.88 18.91
N ILE A 134 10.59 -12.93 17.70
CA ILE A 134 9.53 -12.05 17.22
C ILE A 134 8.38 -12.93 16.76
N VAL A 135 7.16 -12.60 17.14
CA VAL A 135 5.94 -13.20 16.57
C VAL A 135 5.14 -12.10 15.90
N PHE A 136 4.96 -12.22 14.59
CA PHE A 136 3.97 -11.44 13.85
C PHE A 136 2.63 -12.17 13.88
N VAL A 137 1.60 -11.50 14.40
CA VAL A 137 0.24 -12.02 14.47
C VAL A 137 -0.54 -11.46 13.29
N SER A 138 -0.86 -12.33 12.34
CA SER A 138 -1.56 -11.98 11.08
C SER A 138 -3.00 -11.53 11.32
N ARG A 139 -3.57 -10.70 10.44
CA ARG A 139 -4.99 -10.29 10.52
C ARG A 139 -5.95 -11.47 10.50
N THR A 140 -5.55 -12.61 9.96
CA THR A 140 -6.32 -13.86 10.01
C THR A 140 -6.56 -14.38 11.43
N GLU A 141 -5.77 -13.92 12.40
CA GLU A 141 -5.92 -14.18 13.83
C GLU A 141 -6.87 -13.21 14.55
N GLN A 142 -7.49 -12.25 13.88
CA GLN A 142 -8.26 -11.18 14.52
C GLN A 142 -9.35 -11.68 15.51
N GLY A 143 -9.95 -12.85 15.25
CA GLY A 143 -10.93 -13.45 16.14
C GLY A 143 -10.35 -14.12 17.40
N ARG A 144 -9.05 -14.44 17.42
CA ARG A 144 -8.41 -15.25 18.47
C ARG A 144 -7.03 -14.76 18.92
N PHE A 145 -6.55 -13.61 18.44
CA PHE A 145 -5.20 -13.13 18.76
C PHE A 145 -4.96 -12.95 20.26
N LYS A 146 -5.99 -12.66 21.07
CA LYS A 146 -5.88 -12.63 22.53
C LYS A 146 -5.48 -13.97 23.14
N ALA A 147 -5.95 -15.08 22.57
CA ALA A 147 -5.53 -16.42 22.97
C ALA A 147 -4.06 -16.68 22.58
N VAL A 148 -3.64 -16.21 21.40
CA VAL A 148 -2.23 -16.24 20.98
C VAL A 148 -1.36 -15.44 21.95
N LEU A 149 -1.75 -14.21 22.28
CA LEU A 149 -1.04 -13.37 23.26
C LEU A 149 -0.96 -14.03 24.63
N ALA A 150 -2.02 -14.70 25.09
CA ALA A 150 -2.01 -15.41 26.36
C ALA A 150 -0.99 -16.56 26.40
N GLN A 151 -0.77 -17.26 25.29
CA GLN A 151 0.24 -18.32 25.18
C GLN A 151 1.67 -17.75 25.17
N LEU A 152 1.85 -16.55 24.60
CA LEU A 152 3.15 -15.87 24.51
C LEU A 152 3.48 -15.02 25.74
N ALA A 153 2.52 -14.86 26.66
CA ALA A 153 2.65 -13.98 27.80
C ALA A 153 3.88 -14.34 28.66
N ARG A 154 4.66 -13.32 29.03
CA ARG A 154 5.88 -13.41 29.86
C ARG A 154 7.06 -14.16 29.24
N LEU A 155 6.92 -14.73 28.05
CA LEU A 155 8.05 -15.22 27.29
C LEU A 155 8.81 -14.02 26.69
N PRO A 156 10.13 -14.11 26.49
CA PRO A 156 10.94 -13.04 25.90
C PRO A 156 10.71 -12.96 24.38
N ILE A 157 9.46 -12.75 23.97
CA ILE A 157 9.00 -12.77 22.59
C ILE A 157 8.34 -11.42 22.28
N LEU A 158 8.89 -10.71 21.29
CA LEU A 158 8.31 -9.47 20.81
C LEU A 158 7.09 -9.76 19.94
N THR A 159 5.90 -9.41 20.40
CA THR A 159 4.67 -9.58 19.61
C THR A 159 4.40 -8.35 18.75
N VAL A 160 4.15 -8.53 17.46
CA VAL A 160 3.87 -7.47 16.50
C VAL A 160 2.63 -7.83 15.70
N SER A 161 1.78 -6.89 15.35
CA SER A 161 0.62 -7.13 14.48
C SER A 161 0.16 -5.84 13.81
N ASP A 162 -0.55 -5.97 12.69
CA ASP A 162 -1.31 -4.90 12.05
C ASP A 162 -2.84 -5.03 12.28
N ILE A 163 -3.25 -5.87 13.24
CA ILE A 163 -4.61 -5.88 13.76
C ILE A 163 -4.88 -4.55 14.48
N GLY A 164 -6.05 -3.95 14.24
CA GLY A 164 -6.48 -2.72 14.90
C GLY A 164 -6.50 -2.86 16.43
N ASP A 165 -6.06 -1.80 17.12
CA ASP A 165 -5.95 -1.73 18.59
C ASP A 165 -5.10 -2.83 19.25
N PHE A 166 -4.27 -3.56 18.49
CA PHE A 166 -3.49 -4.69 19.00
C PHE A 166 -2.65 -4.34 20.23
N ALA A 167 -1.93 -3.21 20.21
CA ALA A 167 -1.10 -2.77 21.35
C ALA A 167 -1.94 -2.44 22.59
N ARG A 168 -3.12 -1.82 22.41
CA ARG A 168 -4.07 -1.52 23.49
C ARG A 168 -4.75 -2.79 24.02
N ALA A 169 -4.86 -3.82 23.19
CA ALA A 169 -5.47 -5.10 23.53
C ALA A 169 -4.49 -6.10 24.20
N GLY A 170 -3.28 -5.66 24.57
CA GLY A 170 -2.29 -6.46 25.28
C GLY A 170 -1.14 -7.00 24.40
N GLY A 171 -1.08 -6.63 23.13
CA GLY A 171 0.09 -6.83 22.29
C GLY A 171 1.18 -5.78 22.56
N MET A 172 2.42 -6.04 22.12
CA MET A 172 3.54 -5.10 22.34
C MET A 172 3.63 -4.00 21.27
N ILE A 173 3.59 -4.36 19.98
CA ILE A 173 3.69 -3.39 18.88
C ILE A 173 2.52 -3.57 17.90
N GLY A 174 1.73 -2.52 17.71
CA GLY A 174 0.70 -2.43 16.68
C GLY A 174 1.19 -1.59 15.50
N LEU A 175 1.22 -2.13 14.29
CA LEU A 175 1.50 -1.41 13.06
C LEU A 175 0.21 -0.75 12.57
N ILE A 176 0.21 0.58 12.45
CA ILE A 176 -0.97 1.37 12.11
C ILE A 176 -0.68 2.16 10.83
N GLU A 177 -1.57 2.04 9.86
CA GLU A 177 -1.54 2.90 8.68
C GLU A 177 -2.13 4.28 9.04
N ALA A 178 -1.33 5.33 8.87
CA ALA A 178 -1.74 6.71 9.05
C ALA A 178 -1.05 7.60 8.02
N ASP A 179 -1.80 8.48 7.36
CA ASP A 179 -1.27 9.44 6.39
C ASP A 179 -0.42 8.79 5.27
N GLN A 180 -0.88 7.64 4.76
CA GLN A 180 -0.17 6.82 3.76
C GLN A 180 1.22 6.33 4.21
N ARG A 181 1.46 6.25 5.52
CA ARG A 181 2.69 5.73 6.11
C ARG A 181 2.37 4.73 7.21
N ILE A 182 3.28 3.81 7.44
CA ILE A 182 3.21 2.92 8.60
C ILE A 182 3.76 3.68 9.82
N ARG A 183 2.91 3.85 10.83
CA ARG A 183 3.26 4.24 12.19
C ARG A 183 3.15 3.01 13.09
N PHE A 184 3.57 3.15 14.35
CA PHE A 184 3.42 2.07 15.30
C PHE A 184 3.10 2.58 16.71
N ASP A 185 2.17 1.87 17.34
CA ASP A 185 1.83 2.00 18.75
C ASP A 185 2.64 0.96 19.54
N ILE A 186 3.17 1.36 20.69
CA ILE A 186 3.95 0.47 21.57
C ILE A 186 3.32 0.44 22.96
N ASN A 187 2.95 -0.76 23.41
CA ASN A 187 2.67 -1.03 24.81
C ASN A 187 3.97 -1.40 25.53
N LEU A 188 4.61 -0.37 26.10
CA LEU A 188 5.90 -0.53 26.78
C LEU A 188 5.78 -1.34 28.08
N ALA A 189 4.61 -1.32 28.73
CA ALA A 189 4.38 -2.08 29.94
C ALA A 189 4.42 -3.59 29.66
N VAL A 190 3.73 -4.05 28.61
CA VAL A 190 3.73 -5.47 28.19
C VAL A 190 5.13 -5.92 27.75
N ALA A 191 5.84 -5.09 26.98
CA ALA A 191 7.21 -5.43 26.56
C ALA A 191 8.16 -5.62 27.75
N ARG A 192 8.05 -4.76 28.78
CA ARG A 192 8.83 -4.90 30.01
C ARG A 192 8.45 -6.15 30.82
N GLN A 193 7.17 -6.52 30.86
CA GLN A 193 6.71 -7.75 31.51
C GLN A 193 7.29 -9.02 30.85
N ALA A 194 7.61 -8.94 29.56
CA ALA A 194 8.33 -9.99 28.82
C ALA A 194 9.86 -9.91 28.95
N ASN A 195 10.38 -9.04 29.83
CA ASN A 195 11.82 -8.77 30.01
C ASN A 195 12.54 -8.26 28.74
N LEU A 196 11.80 -7.64 27.82
CA LEU A 196 12.37 -7.01 26.64
C LEU A 196 12.69 -5.53 26.94
N LYS A 197 13.89 -5.10 26.56
CA LYS A 197 14.26 -3.68 26.65
C LYS A 197 14.19 -3.06 25.26
N LEU A 198 13.31 -2.08 25.11
CA LEU A 198 13.19 -1.31 23.88
C LEU A 198 14.08 -0.08 23.96
N SER A 199 14.89 0.15 22.92
CA SER A 199 15.77 1.31 22.86
C SER A 199 14.98 2.62 22.85
N SER A 200 15.54 3.66 23.45
CA SER A 200 14.93 5.01 23.44
C SER A 200 14.80 5.59 22.03
N HIS A 201 15.61 5.14 21.07
CA HIS A 201 15.51 5.54 19.67
C HIS A 201 14.21 5.04 19.04
N LEU A 202 13.84 3.77 19.28
CA LEU A 202 12.58 3.21 18.82
C LEU A 202 11.37 3.91 19.47
N LEU A 203 11.43 4.13 20.79
CA LEU A 203 10.32 4.74 21.55
C LEU A 203 10.02 6.19 21.12
N LYS A 204 11.02 6.93 20.63
CA LYS A 204 10.83 8.31 20.11
C LYS A 204 9.99 8.38 18.83
N LEU A 205 9.91 7.28 18.08
CA LEU A 205 9.17 7.20 16.82
C LEU A 205 7.75 6.63 17.02
N ALA A 206 7.50 6.02 18.17
CA ALA A 206 6.25 5.35 18.50
C ALA A 206 5.22 6.31 19.14
N THR A 207 3.95 5.94 19.02
CA THR A 207 2.95 6.39 20.00
C THR A 207 2.96 5.39 21.15
N LEU A 208 3.11 5.86 22.40
CA LEU A 208 3.02 4.97 23.55
C LEU A 208 1.56 4.76 23.97
N VAL A 209 1.22 3.52 24.29
CA VAL A 209 -0.07 3.15 24.86
C VAL A 209 0.14 2.43 26.19
N GLU A 210 -0.86 2.52 27.06
CA GLU A 210 -0.89 1.88 28.39
C GLU A 210 -1.57 0.52 28.31
#